data_AF-A0A4Q3YID2-F1
#
_entry.id   AF-A0A4Q3YID2-F1
#
_cell.length_a   1.000
_cell.length_b   1.000
_cell.length_c   1.000
_cell.angle_alpha   90.00
_cell.angle_beta   90.00
_cell.angle_gamma   90.00
#
_symmetry.space_group_name_H-M   'P 1'
#
loop_
_entity.id
_entity.type
_entity.pdbx_description
1 polymer ?
#
loop_
_entity_poly.entity_id
_entity_poly.type
_entity_poly.pdbx_seq_one_letter_code
_entity_poly.pdbx_strand_id
1 'polypeptide(L)'
;LHRGLLIGDSLLMFITTGIFPVLFFRTMSIRAASAIAAAKSVTTIPYVEAIDYAIARTFVEFLSFSIMFILFFAMISAFGLSKFAIPYNPRAIIEFGIIIALFSFGIGLINSFLIALFPLWKFAWGMISRIQIFFSAVFFIPEYMVPQVKEILAYNPIMHFVALFRLGFYPTYPTHLLSVPYIIGWTCAVLLLGLALERALRDMRIHH
;
A
#
# COMPACT_ATOMS: atom_id res chain seq x y z
N LEU A 1 12.85 -0.22 -34.60
CA LEU A 1 12.86 0.89 -33.61
C LEU A 1 12.60 0.29 -32.22
N HIS A 2 13.61 -0.37 -31.63
CA HIS A 2 13.50 -0.93 -30.28
C HIS A 2 13.51 0.23 -29.30
N ARG A 3 12.34 0.68 -28.85
CA ARG A 3 12.25 1.45 -27.60
C ARG A 3 12.71 0.50 -26.50
N GLY A 4 14.02 0.53 -26.18
CA GLY A 4 14.55 -0.17 -25.02
C GLY A 4 13.73 0.25 -23.82
N LEU A 5 13.09 -0.71 -23.17
CA LEU A 5 12.46 -0.45 -21.88
C LEU A 5 13.57 0.05 -20.95
N LEU A 6 13.29 1.15 -20.25
CA LEU A 6 14.26 1.77 -19.34
C LEU A 6 14.78 0.75 -18.30
N ILE A 7 13.90 -0.15 -17.86
CA ILE A 7 14.22 -1.30 -16.98
C ILE A 7 13.29 -2.48 -17.32
N GLY A 8 13.85 -3.70 -17.27
CA GLY A 8 13.12 -4.94 -17.51
C GLY A 8 13.05 -5.34 -18.99
N ASP A 9 12.45 -6.50 -19.25
CA ASP A 9 12.26 -7.05 -20.59
C ASP A 9 10.83 -6.85 -21.15
N SER A 10 9.88 -6.43 -20.29
CA SER A 10 8.47 -6.30 -20.66
C SER A 10 7.81 -5.08 -20.00
N LEU A 11 7.07 -4.30 -20.80
CA LEU A 11 6.25 -3.18 -20.31
C LEU A 11 5.20 -3.68 -19.31
N LEU A 12 4.65 -4.87 -19.55
CA LEU A 12 3.67 -5.50 -18.66
C LEU A 12 4.23 -5.63 -17.25
N MET A 13 5.45 -6.12 -17.11
CA MET A 13 6.12 -6.26 -15.82
C MET A 13 6.40 -4.90 -15.18
N PHE A 14 6.86 -3.92 -15.96
CA PHE A 14 7.15 -2.58 -15.44
C PHE A 14 5.91 -1.90 -14.86
N ILE A 15 4.78 -1.98 -15.58
CA ILE A 15 3.50 -1.42 -15.14
C ILE A 15 2.91 -2.21 -13.98
N THR A 16 2.96 -3.55 -14.03
CA THR A 16 2.41 -4.40 -12.97
C THR A 16 3.13 -4.19 -11.64
N THR A 17 4.46 -4.23 -11.65
CA THR A 17 5.28 -3.98 -10.44
C THR A 17 5.11 -2.55 -9.91
N GLY A 18 4.75 -1.58 -10.77
CA GLY A 18 4.42 -0.23 -10.32
C GLY A 18 3.02 -0.12 -9.71
N ILE A 19 2.01 -0.65 -10.39
CA ILE A 19 0.61 -0.47 -9.99
C ILE A 19 0.24 -1.31 -8.76
N PHE A 20 0.90 -2.46 -8.59
CA PHE A 20 0.56 -3.39 -7.52
C PHE A 20 0.70 -2.78 -6.12
N PRO A 21 1.83 -2.17 -5.72
CA PRO A 21 1.95 -1.48 -4.45
C PRO A 21 0.83 -0.47 -4.17
N VAL A 22 0.47 0.32 -5.18
CA VAL A 22 -0.55 1.37 -5.01
C VAL A 22 -1.95 0.76 -4.85
N LEU A 23 -2.27 -0.28 -5.62
CA LEU A 23 -3.55 -1.00 -5.50
C LEU A 23 -3.65 -1.75 -4.17
N PHE A 24 -2.56 -2.36 -3.73
CA PHE A 24 -2.45 -3.03 -2.45
C PHE A 24 -2.75 -2.06 -1.31
N PHE A 25 -2.02 -0.94 -1.28
CA PHE A 25 -2.22 0.13 -0.31
C PHE A 25 -3.67 0.62 -0.29
N ARG A 26 -4.19 0.98 -1.47
CA ARG A 26 -5.53 1.55 -1.61
C ARG A 26 -6.59 0.58 -1.11
N THR A 27 -6.51 -0.69 -1.51
CA THR A 27 -7.56 -1.66 -1.19
C THR A 27 -7.51 -2.04 0.28
N MET A 28 -6.33 -2.31 0.85
CA MET A 28 -6.21 -2.55 2.30
C MET A 28 -6.69 -1.35 3.11
N SER A 29 -6.32 -0.12 2.75
CA SER A 29 -6.72 1.08 3.51
C SER A 29 -8.24 1.26 3.52
N ILE A 30 -8.91 1.07 2.38
CA ILE A 30 -10.37 1.16 2.29
C ILE A 30 -11.04 0.04 3.09
N ARG A 31 -10.51 -1.18 3.01
CA ARG A 31 -11.04 -2.35 3.71
C ARG A 31 -10.91 -2.20 5.23
N ALA A 32 -9.74 -1.80 5.71
CA ALA A 32 -9.49 -1.49 7.11
C ALA A 32 -10.45 -0.41 7.64
N ALA A 33 -10.63 0.69 6.89
CA ALA A 33 -11.56 1.75 7.29
C ALA A 33 -13.02 1.27 7.41
N SER A 34 -13.45 0.41 6.47
CA SER A 34 -14.79 -0.17 6.46
C SER A 34 -15.01 -1.23 7.55
N ALA A 35 -13.94 -1.92 7.97
CA ALA A 35 -14.03 -2.99 8.95
C ALA A 35 -14.48 -2.47 10.32
N ILE A 36 -13.97 -1.32 10.75
CA ILE A 36 -14.38 -0.67 12.02
C ILE A 36 -15.88 -0.31 12.03
N ALA A 37 -16.43 0.13 10.89
CA ALA A 37 -17.86 0.42 10.78
C ALA A 37 -18.70 -0.87 10.80
N ALA A 38 -18.22 -1.91 10.12
CA ALA A 38 -18.86 -3.22 10.10
C ALA A 38 -18.76 -3.97 11.44
N ALA A 39 -17.76 -3.65 12.28
CA ALA A 39 -17.57 -4.30 13.57
C ALA A 39 -18.79 -4.16 14.50
N LYS A 40 -19.63 -3.12 14.33
CA LYS A 40 -20.84 -2.90 15.14
C LYS A 40 -21.79 -4.11 15.17
N SER A 41 -21.84 -4.92 14.11
CA SER A 41 -22.67 -6.13 14.09
C SER A 41 -22.03 -7.34 14.75
N VAL A 42 -20.71 -7.30 14.99
CA VAL A 42 -19.89 -8.41 15.52
C VAL A 42 -19.52 -8.20 16.99
N THR A 43 -19.50 -6.96 17.46
CA THR A 43 -19.30 -6.60 18.88
C THR A 43 -20.45 -7.03 19.79
N THR A 44 -21.41 -7.81 19.29
CA THR A 44 -22.37 -8.56 20.12
C THR A 44 -21.70 -9.69 20.89
N ILE A 45 -20.53 -10.16 20.43
CA ILE A 45 -19.70 -11.13 21.14
C ILE A 45 -18.94 -10.41 22.26
N PRO A 46 -19.05 -10.87 23.52
CA PRO A 46 -18.29 -10.31 24.63
C PRO A 46 -16.77 -10.34 24.37
N TYR A 47 -16.05 -9.30 24.79
CA TYR A 47 -14.59 -9.14 24.69
C TYR A 47 -14.00 -8.93 23.28
N VAL A 48 -14.81 -8.88 22.22
CA VAL A 48 -14.31 -8.57 20.87
C VAL A 48 -14.42 -7.07 20.62
N GLU A 49 -13.29 -6.39 20.48
CA GLU A 49 -13.26 -4.96 20.16
C GLU A 49 -13.30 -4.72 18.65
N ALA A 50 -13.69 -3.51 18.24
CA ALA A 50 -13.77 -3.16 16.82
C ALA A 50 -12.40 -3.26 16.12
N ILE A 51 -11.33 -2.98 16.86
CA ILE A 51 -9.96 -3.12 16.39
C ILE A 51 -9.58 -4.57 16.09
N ASP A 52 -10.02 -5.55 16.90
CA ASP A 52 -9.75 -6.98 16.67
C ASP A 52 -10.35 -7.44 15.34
N TYR A 53 -11.60 -7.02 15.10
CA TYR A 53 -12.26 -7.29 13.83
C TYR A 53 -11.55 -6.61 12.65
N ALA A 54 -11.09 -5.37 12.83
CA ALA A 54 -10.34 -4.66 11.80
C ALA A 54 -8.99 -5.32 11.49
N ILE A 55 -8.26 -5.79 12.49
CA ILE A 55 -7.00 -6.54 12.33
C ILE A 55 -7.27 -7.83 11.54
N ALA A 56 -8.24 -8.64 11.98
CA ALA A 56 -8.58 -9.89 11.31
C ALA A 56 -9.00 -9.66 9.85
N ARG A 57 -9.85 -8.67 9.59
CA ARG A 57 -10.31 -8.36 8.23
C ARG A 57 -9.17 -7.85 7.34
N THR A 58 -8.30 -7.02 7.89
CA THR A 58 -7.14 -6.48 7.17
C THR A 58 -6.12 -7.57 6.85
N PHE A 59 -5.94 -8.53 7.76
CA PHE A 59 -5.08 -9.70 7.54
C PHE A 59 -5.62 -10.62 6.43
N VAL A 60 -6.94 -10.85 6.39
CA VAL A 60 -7.56 -11.61 5.28
C VAL A 60 -7.36 -10.90 3.94
N GLU A 61 -7.48 -9.57 3.91
CA GLU A 61 -7.23 -8.79 2.70
C GLU A 61 -5.75 -8.87 2.26
N PHE A 62 -4.82 -8.78 3.22
CA PHE A 62 -3.38 -8.96 2.99
C PHE A 62 -3.09 -10.32 2.32
N LEU A 63 -3.65 -11.41 2.85
CA LEU A 63 -3.48 -12.75 2.28
C LEU A 63 -4.11 -12.84 0.88
N SER A 64 -5.32 -12.31 0.71
CA SER A 64 -6.04 -12.35 -0.56
C SER A 64 -5.26 -11.63 -1.66
N PHE A 65 -4.75 -10.42 -1.38
CA PHE A 65 -3.91 -9.67 -2.32
C PHE A 65 -2.57 -10.34 -2.59
N SER A 66 -1.94 -10.92 -1.56
CA SER A 66 -0.67 -11.65 -1.71
C SER A 66 -0.83 -12.88 -2.60
N ILE A 67 -1.88 -13.67 -2.40
CA ILE A 67 -2.19 -14.84 -3.24
C ILE A 67 -2.50 -14.41 -4.67
N MET A 68 -3.37 -13.41 -4.86
CA MET A 68 -3.69 -12.87 -6.19
C MET A 68 -2.41 -12.48 -6.95
N PHE A 69 -1.48 -11.82 -6.25
CA PHE A 69 -0.22 -11.39 -6.81
C PHE A 69 0.70 -12.56 -7.18
N ILE A 70 0.89 -13.51 -6.26
CA ILE A 70 1.71 -14.69 -6.50
C ILE A 70 1.20 -15.44 -7.73
N LEU A 71 -0.13 -15.64 -7.82
CA LEU A 71 -0.75 -16.27 -8.99
C LEU A 71 -0.54 -15.47 -10.27
N PHE A 72 -0.65 -14.14 -10.20
CA PHE A 72 -0.42 -13.27 -11.36
C PHE A 72 1.00 -13.39 -11.91
N PHE A 73 2.02 -13.33 -11.04
CA PHE A 73 3.42 -13.44 -11.47
C PHE A 73 3.79 -14.86 -11.86
N ALA A 74 3.20 -15.87 -11.21
CA ALA A 74 3.33 -17.27 -11.63
C ALA A 74 2.78 -17.47 -13.05
N MET A 75 1.65 -16.86 -13.41
CA MET A 75 1.13 -16.90 -14.79
C MET A 75 2.10 -16.23 -15.78
N ILE A 76 2.61 -15.03 -15.48
CA ILE A 76 3.60 -14.35 -16.35
C ILE A 76 4.82 -15.25 -16.58
N SER A 77 5.31 -15.91 -15.52
CA SER A 77 6.42 -16.86 -15.61
C SER A 77 6.06 -18.09 -16.43
N ALA A 78 4.88 -18.69 -16.22
CA ALA A 78 4.44 -19.91 -16.90
C ALA A 78 4.24 -19.71 -18.42
N PHE A 79 3.78 -18.53 -18.83
CA PHE A 79 3.64 -18.16 -20.24
C PHE A 79 4.93 -17.59 -20.85
N GLY A 80 6.03 -17.52 -20.09
CA GLY A 80 7.32 -17.01 -20.59
C GLY A 80 7.29 -15.54 -21.00
N LEU A 81 6.36 -14.74 -20.46
CA LEU A 81 6.14 -13.35 -20.85
C LEU A 81 7.22 -12.39 -20.33
N SER A 82 7.97 -12.81 -19.30
CA SER A 82 9.11 -12.08 -18.75
C SER A 82 10.03 -13.00 -17.94
N LYS A 83 11.33 -12.79 -18.05
CA LYS A 83 12.38 -13.42 -17.23
C LYS A 83 12.43 -12.86 -15.81
N PHE A 84 11.92 -11.66 -15.60
CA PHE A 84 11.86 -11.00 -14.29
C PHE A 84 10.59 -11.34 -13.52
N ALA A 85 9.74 -12.24 -14.02
CA ALA A 85 8.51 -12.66 -13.33
C ALA A 85 8.80 -13.34 -11.98
N ILE A 86 9.98 -13.95 -11.83
CA ILE A 86 10.43 -14.53 -10.57
C ILE A 86 11.20 -13.47 -9.78
N PRO A 87 10.84 -13.22 -8.51
CA PRO A 87 11.59 -12.30 -7.65
C PRO A 87 13.08 -12.64 -7.58
N TYR A 88 13.92 -11.66 -7.89
CA TYR A 88 15.36 -11.76 -7.68
C TYR A 88 15.72 -11.63 -6.20
N ASN A 89 15.03 -10.74 -5.48
CA ASN A 89 15.26 -10.46 -4.07
C ASN A 89 13.97 -10.65 -3.25
N PRO A 90 13.67 -11.88 -2.78
CA PRO A 90 12.49 -12.17 -1.97
C PRO A 90 12.44 -11.37 -0.66
N ARG A 91 13.59 -11.00 -0.09
CA ARG A 91 13.67 -10.22 1.14
C ARG A 91 13.02 -8.84 0.96
N ALA A 92 13.30 -8.15 -0.16
CA ALA A 92 12.70 -6.85 -0.44
C ALA A 92 11.17 -6.94 -0.58
N ILE A 93 10.64 -8.05 -1.12
CA ILE A 93 9.19 -8.29 -1.23
C ILE A 93 8.55 -8.51 0.14
N ILE A 94 9.20 -9.26 1.03
CA ILE A 94 8.71 -9.50 2.38
C ILE A 94 8.74 -8.20 3.19
N GLU A 95 9.84 -7.45 3.14
CA GLU A 95 9.96 -6.13 3.79
C GLU A 95 8.88 -5.18 3.29
N PHE A 96 8.69 -5.10 1.96
CA PHE A 96 7.60 -4.36 1.35
C PHE A 96 6.24 -4.78 1.92
N GLY A 97 5.94 -6.08 1.91
CA GLY A 97 4.64 -6.62 2.31
C GLY A 97 4.27 -6.28 3.75
N ILE A 98 5.22 -6.40 4.67
CA ILE A 98 5.01 -6.07 6.08
C ILE A 98 4.79 -4.57 6.26
N ILE A 99 5.67 -3.74 5.71
CA ILE A 99 5.64 -2.29 5.94
C ILE A 99 4.38 -1.69 5.29
N ILE A 100 4.04 -2.09 4.06
CA ILE A 100 2.86 -1.57 3.37
C ILE A 100 1.56 -2.01 4.05
N ALA A 101 1.51 -3.23 4.60
CA ALA A 101 0.35 -3.73 5.33
C ALA A 101 0.06 -2.86 6.56
N LEU A 102 1.10 -2.59 7.37
CA LEU A 102 1.00 -1.75 8.56
C LEU A 102 0.66 -0.30 8.20
N PHE A 103 1.29 0.25 7.16
CA PHE A 103 1.02 1.62 6.69
C PHE A 103 -0.45 1.76 6.24
N SER A 104 -0.92 0.80 5.43
CA SER A 104 -2.30 0.77 4.93
C SER A 104 -3.31 0.62 6.05
N PHE A 105 -3.02 -0.22 7.04
CA PHE A 105 -3.87 -0.39 8.21
C PHE A 105 -3.98 0.91 9.01
N GLY A 106 -2.86 1.59 9.30
CA GLY A 106 -2.88 2.87 10.01
C GLY A 106 -3.64 3.96 9.26
N ILE A 107 -3.46 4.09 7.94
CA ILE A 107 -4.27 4.97 7.09
C ILE A 107 -5.76 4.58 7.15
N GLY A 108 -6.06 3.28 7.16
CA GLY A 108 -7.41 2.76 7.32
C GLY A 108 -8.08 3.19 8.63
N LEU A 109 -7.35 3.12 9.74
CA LEU A 109 -7.84 3.58 11.05
C LEU A 109 -8.12 5.09 11.07
N ILE A 110 -7.19 5.90 10.57
CA ILE A 110 -7.37 7.36 10.43
C ILE A 110 -8.61 7.67 9.58
N ASN A 111 -8.75 6.99 8.43
CA ASN A 111 -9.91 7.18 7.56
C ASN A 111 -11.21 6.74 8.22
N SER A 112 -11.19 5.70 9.05
CA SER A 112 -12.38 5.27 9.79
C SER A 112 -12.88 6.35 10.75
N PHE A 113 -11.96 6.96 11.50
CA PHE A 113 -12.25 8.08 12.38
C PHE A 113 -12.82 9.28 11.59
N LEU A 114 -12.16 9.67 10.51
CA LEU A 114 -12.61 10.79 9.67
C LEU A 114 -13.96 10.54 9.03
N ILE A 115 -14.27 9.31 8.59
CA ILE A 115 -15.59 8.94 8.06
C ILE A 115 -16.67 9.00 9.14
N ALA A 116 -16.34 8.63 10.38
CA ALA A 116 -17.28 8.68 11.50
C ALA A 116 -17.68 10.12 11.85
N LEU A 117 -16.75 11.08 11.75
CA LEU A 117 -17.02 12.52 11.96
C LEU A 117 -17.61 13.19 10.73
N PHE A 118 -17.10 12.87 9.54
CA PHE A 118 -17.44 13.51 8.27
C PHE A 118 -17.73 12.43 7.22
N PRO A 119 -19.00 11.99 7.05
CA PRO A 119 -19.34 10.92 6.10
C PRO A 119 -18.91 11.21 4.65
N LEU A 120 -18.81 12.49 4.26
CA LEU A 120 -18.32 12.92 2.94
C LEU A 120 -16.84 12.55 2.70
N TRP A 121 -16.05 12.33 3.76
CA TRP A 121 -14.64 11.96 3.66
C TRP A 121 -14.42 10.69 2.84
N LYS A 122 -15.38 9.75 2.87
CA LYS A 122 -15.31 8.51 2.08
C LYS A 122 -15.17 8.79 0.58
N PHE A 123 -15.88 9.79 0.05
CA PHE A 123 -15.80 10.17 -1.35
C PHE A 123 -14.49 10.89 -1.67
N ALA A 124 -14.07 11.82 -0.81
CA ALA A 124 -12.80 12.53 -0.94
C ALA A 124 -11.61 11.55 -0.95
N TRP A 125 -11.56 10.63 0.01
CA TRP A 125 -10.54 9.58 0.07
C TRP A 125 -10.55 8.68 -1.18
N GLY A 126 -11.73 8.33 -1.68
CA GLY A 126 -11.88 7.57 -2.92
C GLY A 126 -11.32 8.28 -4.17
N MET A 127 -11.33 9.63 -4.19
CA MET A 127 -10.70 10.42 -5.25
C MET A 127 -9.18 10.53 -5.05
N ILE A 128 -8.74 10.90 -3.84
CA ILE A 128 -7.31 11.07 -3.50
C ILE A 128 -6.54 9.77 -3.76
N SER A 129 -7.06 8.63 -3.27
CA SER A 129 -6.42 7.32 -3.45
C SER A 129 -6.29 6.88 -4.92
N ARG A 130 -7.15 7.37 -5.82
CA ARG A 130 -7.04 7.12 -7.27
C ARG A 130 -5.98 8.00 -7.92
N ILE A 131 -5.97 9.29 -7.56
CA ILE A 131 -5.01 10.27 -8.08
C ILE A 131 -3.58 9.91 -7.69
N GLN A 132 -3.40 9.27 -6.52
CA GLN A 132 -2.10 8.86 -6.01
C GLN A 132 -1.28 7.96 -6.95
N ILE A 133 -1.94 7.17 -7.83
CA ILE A 133 -1.27 6.31 -8.82
C ILE A 133 -0.34 7.13 -9.72
N PHE A 134 -0.74 8.35 -10.11
CA PHE A 134 0.05 9.21 -10.99
C PHE A 134 1.32 9.74 -10.32
N PHE A 135 1.29 9.93 -9.00
CA PHE A 135 2.41 10.49 -8.23
C PHE A 135 3.32 9.42 -7.60
N SER A 136 2.97 8.14 -7.71
CA SER A 136 3.65 7.05 -7.00
C SER A 136 4.67 6.30 -7.87
N ALA A 137 5.24 6.94 -8.89
CA ALA A 137 6.24 6.30 -9.78
C ALA A 137 5.76 5.02 -10.49
N VAL A 138 4.45 4.88 -10.71
CA VAL A 138 3.88 3.70 -11.38
C VAL A 138 4.31 3.64 -12.84
N PHE A 139 4.24 4.78 -13.54
CA PHE A 139 4.48 4.86 -14.98
C PHE A 139 5.90 5.30 -15.37
N PHE A 140 6.73 5.67 -14.40
CA PHE A 140 8.05 6.25 -14.63
C PHE A 140 9.01 5.89 -13.49
N ILE A 141 10.28 6.21 -13.70
CA ILE A 141 11.35 6.01 -12.72
C ILE A 141 11.82 7.41 -12.28
N PRO A 142 11.57 7.81 -11.02
CA PRO A 142 11.83 9.18 -10.56
C PRO A 142 13.29 9.62 -10.70
N GLU A 143 14.23 8.68 -10.69
CA GLU A 143 15.66 8.92 -10.81
C GLU A 143 16.09 9.48 -12.17
N TYR A 144 15.30 9.26 -13.21
CA TYR A 144 15.53 9.82 -14.55
C TYR A 144 14.82 11.15 -14.80
N MET A 145 14.11 11.67 -13.80
CA MET A 145 13.41 12.95 -13.90
C MET A 145 14.34 14.13 -13.60
N VAL A 146 13.92 15.33 -14.03
CA VAL A 146 14.60 16.58 -13.67
C VAL A 146 14.70 16.74 -12.14
N PRO A 147 15.79 17.34 -11.60
CA PRO A 147 16.04 17.40 -10.15
C PRO A 147 14.87 17.94 -9.32
N GLN A 148 14.19 18.97 -9.82
CA GLN A 148 13.04 19.59 -9.15
C GLN A 148 11.87 18.61 -8.93
N VAL A 149 11.55 17.80 -9.95
CA VAL A 149 10.46 16.81 -9.89
C VAL A 149 10.87 15.64 -9.00
N LYS A 150 12.14 15.24 -9.08
CA LYS A 150 12.74 14.18 -8.27
C LYS A 150 12.60 14.47 -6.76
N GLU A 151 12.92 15.69 -6.34
CA GLU A 151 12.82 16.09 -4.93
C GLU A 151 11.36 16.10 -4.43
N ILE A 152 10.42 16.62 -5.23
CA ILE A 152 8.99 16.62 -4.87
C ILE A 152 8.47 15.19 -4.70
N LEU A 153 8.82 14.29 -5.63
CA LEU A 153 8.41 12.90 -5.58
C LEU A 153 9.02 12.12 -4.40
N ALA A 154 10.22 12.51 -3.96
CA ALA A 154 10.91 11.91 -2.81
C ALA A 154 10.17 12.15 -1.48
N TYR A 155 9.27 13.12 -1.39
CA TYR A 155 8.43 13.29 -0.21
C TYR A 155 7.27 12.29 -0.14
N ASN A 156 6.88 11.68 -1.27
CA ASN A 156 5.74 10.76 -1.30
C ASN A 156 6.15 9.36 -0.78
N PRO A 157 5.68 8.90 0.40
CA PRO A 157 6.04 7.58 0.95
C PRO A 157 5.67 6.42 0.00
N ILE A 158 4.62 6.58 -0.80
CA ILE A 158 4.11 5.55 -1.71
C ILE A 158 5.07 5.31 -2.88
N MET A 159 5.79 6.34 -3.29
CA MET A 159 6.85 6.19 -4.28
C MET A 159 7.94 5.23 -3.79
N HIS A 160 8.35 5.35 -2.52
CA HIS A 160 9.35 4.45 -1.94
C HIS A 160 8.83 3.02 -1.78
N PHE A 161 7.54 2.81 -1.51
CA PHE A 161 6.93 1.48 -1.53
C PHE A 161 7.00 0.85 -2.93
N VAL A 162 6.75 1.63 -3.99
CA VAL A 162 6.91 1.17 -5.38
C VAL A 162 8.36 0.84 -5.70
N ALA A 163 9.31 1.69 -5.28
CA ALA A 163 10.73 1.44 -5.47
C ALA A 163 11.22 0.19 -4.72
N LEU A 164 10.82 0.00 -3.46
CA LEU A 164 11.16 -1.19 -2.67
C LEU A 164 10.62 -2.47 -3.31
N PHE A 165 9.40 -2.40 -3.85
CA PHE A 165 8.82 -3.54 -4.54
C PHE A 165 9.56 -3.88 -5.84
N ARG A 166 9.91 -2.86 -6.63
CA ARG A 166 10.70 -3.02 -7.86
C ARG A 166 12.09 -3.56 -7.60
N LEU A 167 12.72 -3.22 -6.47
CA LEU A 167 13.99 -3.81 -6.04
C LEU A 167 13.91 -5.34 -5.84
N GLY A 168 12.71 -5.85 -5.53
CA GLY A 168 12.45 -7.30 -5.44
C GLY A 168 12.54 -8.02 -6.78
N PHE A 169 12.25 -7.34 -7.89
CA PHE A 169 12.16 -7.94 -9.23
C PHE A 169 13.30 -7.54 -10.16
N TYR A 170 13.80 -6.31 -10.06
CA TYR A 170 14.80 -5.76 -10.98
C TYR A 170 16.15 -5.55 -10.24
N PRO A 171 17.19 -6.36 -10.55
CA PRO A 171 18.51 -6.22 -9.93
C PRO A 171 19.17 -4.86 -10.19
N THR A 172 18.87 -4.24 -11.32
CA THR A 172 19.45 -2.96 -11.78
C THR A 172 18.57 -1.75 -11.45
N TYR A 173 17.57 -1.90 -10.57
CA TYR A 173 16.72 -0.78 -10.19
C TYR A 173 17.51 0.28 -9.42
N PRO A 174 17.44 1.57 -9.79
CA PRO A 174 18.17 2.62 -9.07
C PRO A 174 17.58 2.83 -7.68
N THR A 175 18.43 2.89 -6.66
CA THR A 175 18.03 2.97 -5.25
C THR A 175 18.32 4.33 -4.61
N HIS A 176 18.80 5.32 -5.37
CA HIS A 176 19.24 6.61 -4.83
C HIS A 176 18.15 7.39 -4.08
N LEU A 177 16.88 7.24 -4.47
CA LEU A 177 15.77 7.88 -3.77
C LEU A 177 15.11 6.95 -2.73
N LEU A 178 15.39 5.65 -2.76
CA LEU A 178 14.77 4.71 -1.86
C LEU A 178 15.36 4.86 -0.46
N SER A 179 14.52 5.21 0.51
CA SER A 179 14.88 5.24 1.93
C SER A 179 13.93 4.34 2.71
N VAL A 180 14.42 3.14 3.08
CA VAL A 180 13.67 2.20 3.93
C VAL A 180 13.39 2.80 5.32
N PRO A 181 14.34 3.48 5.99
CA PRO A 181 14.06 4.15 7.27
C PRO A 181 12.94 5.20 7.17
N TYR A 182 12.86 5.93 6.04
CA TYR A 182 11.81 6.92 5.81
C TYR A 182 10.41 6.30 5.78
N ILE A 183 10.22 5.22 5.03
CA ILE A 183 8.91 4.54 4.98
C ILE A 183 8.56 3.88 6.32
N ILE A 184 9.53 3.36 7.07
CA ILE A 184 9.30 2.83 8.42
C ILE A 184 8.86 3.95 9.35
N GLY A 185 9.54 5.10 9.35
CA GLY A 185 9.15 6.27 10.15
C GLY A 185 7.73 6.74 9.86
N TRP A 186 7.37 6.86 8.58
CA TRP A 186 5.99 7.18 8.17
C TRP A 186 4.97 6.12 8.60
N THR A 187 5.34 4.84 8.50
CA THR A 187 4.49 3.72 8.92
C THR A 187 4.21 3.77 10.41
N CYS A 188 5.25 3.97 11.23
CA CYS A 188 5.10 4.14 12.68
C CYS A 188 4.24 5.36 13.01
N ALA A 189 4.49 6.51 12.39
CA ALA A 189 3.73 7.74 12.66
C ALA A 189 2.24 7.58 12.34
N VAL A 190 1.93 7.03 11.16
CA VAL A 190 0.56 6.79 10.71
C VAL A 190 -0.15 5.73 11.56
N LEU A 191 0.55 4.66 11.95
CA LEU A 191 -0.01 3.61 12.79
C LEU A 191 -0.31 4.12 14.21
N LEU A 192 0.62 4.85 14.83
CA LEU A 192 0.42 5.45 16.14
C LEU A 192 -0.74 6.45 16.13
N LEU A 193 -0.80 7.32 15.11
CA LEU A 193 -1.91 8.26 14.94
C LEU A 193 -3.24 7.53 14.73
N GLY A 194 -3.26 6.50 13.87
CA GLY A 194 -4.44 5.69 13.61
C GLY A 194 -4.98 5.00 14.86
N LEU A 195 -4.10 4.40 15.66
CA LEU A 195 -4.47 3.76 16.94
C LEU A 195 -4.96 4.78 17.97
N ALA A 196 -4.31 5.94 18.07
CA ALA A 196 -4.73 7.01 18.98
C ALA A 196 -6.14 7.55 18.61
N LEU A 197 -6.41 7.74 17.32
CA LEU A 197 -7.73 8.18 16.84
C LEU A 197 -8.80 7.10 17.01
N GLU A 198 -8.47 5.82 16.84
CA GLU A 198 -9.39 4.71 17.09
C GLU A 198 -9.81 4.69 18.57
N ARG A 199 -8.84 4.86 19.49
CA ARG A 199 -9.13 4.97 20.93
C ARG A 199 -10.03 6.17 21.24
N ALA A 200 -9.75 7.33 20.64
CA ALA A 200 -10.60 8.52 20.81
C ALA A 200 -12.03 8.30 20.28
N LEU A 201 -12.18 7.56 19.16
CA LEU A 201 -13.50 7.22 18.62
C LEU A 201 -14.28 6.32 19.56
N ARG A 202 -13.60 5.36 20.20
CA ARG A 202 -14.20 4.44 21.15
C ARG A 202 -14.77 5.21 22.35
N ASP A 203 -14.01 6.13 22.91
CA ASP A 203 -14.45 6.94 24.05
C ASP A 203 -15.71 7.76 23.66
N MET A 204 -15.72 8.36 22.45
CA MET A 204 -16.92 9.07 21.96
C MET A 204 -18.16 8.18 21.83
N ARG A 205 -18.01 6.91 21.44
CA ARG A 205 -19.13 5.96 21.29
C ARG A 205 -19.70 5.48 22.61
N ILE A 206 -18.94 5.54 23.70
CA ILE A 206 -19.41 5.12 25.04
C ILE A 206 -20.27 6.22 25.68
N HIS A 207 -20.00 7.48 25.34
CA HIS A 207 -20.69 8.64 25.91
C HIS A 207 -21.98 9.05 25.18
N HIS A 208 -22.34 8.37 24.09
CA HIS A 208 -23.56 8.60 23.29
C HIS A 208 -24.46 7.37 23.30
#